data_AF-A0A1G8NEF2-F1
#
_entry.id   AF-A0A1G8NEF2-F1
#
_cell.length_a   1.000
_cell.length_b   1.000
_cell.length_c   1.000
_cell.angle_alpha   90.00
_cell.angle_beta   90.00
_cell.angle_gamma   90.00
#
_symmetry.space_group_name_H-M   'P 1'
#
loop_
_entity.id
_entity.type
_entity.pdbx_description
1 polymer ?
#
loop_
_entity_poly.entity_id
_entity_poly.type
_entity_poly.pdbx_seq_one_letter_code
_entity_poly.pdbx_strand_id
1 'polypeptide(L)'
;MTKTFTPPASEKILQVIKEHFGIDQTDTVVSVEVLYRAAAPDAYDQLRSDFEIGMQDHPDAESMRRRKYFGPEFAVFFETSYPRKDIEGLTIDLALYYPICTREEILKIEHPTTAADFLLKVRADEIVDNARLTRVFLRRRERAAGRWSLTSHFDASPFEEYLWSLSDAKRLQCEQLEAGFAYLLEPNGACIRSPYGDVIVISETLKEYLFFMNLYLMTLDGESFPAEDSMCALFIAVRTMMLTETPDFDLDPRGDPPEPLKRQCLALAREQMQFVIGHEFAHHLLGHLGVRGSAGAGHKVIPGDRGSSVQIYSRRQEQEFDADLGALLNPDLSDSQLAFRLNATTWFFLGLDVWHAVKEYMAPPIHPSTHPSSRDRLLRLRNGVLSARNLDLETVGTDEVVRNNFDRLDSVKRILRNKVLPLQVEELEMYGSMYLPSYRPKILRDRIDF
;
A
#
# COMPACT_ATOMS: atom_id res chain seq x y z
N MET A 1 14.67 -10.00 -0.21
CA MET A 1 15.22 -11.15 -0.96
C MET A 1 15.06 -10.85 -2.44
N THR A 2 16.16 -10.53 -3.11
CA THR A 2 16.23 -10.21 -4.54
C THR A 2 15.86 -11.44 -5.36
N LYS A 3 15.03 -11.28 -6.39
CA LYS A 3 14.85 -12.29 -7.44
C LYS A 3 16.22 -12.59 -8.06
N THR A 4 16.84 -13.68 -7.65
CA THR A 4 17.87 -14.32 -8.47
C THR A 4 17.15 -14.87 -9.69
N PHE A 5 17.47 -14.30 -10.84
CA PHE A 5 17.31 -14.94 -12.15
C PHE A 5 17.48 -16.44 -11.98
N THR A 6 16.42 -17.20 -12.25
CA THR A 6 16.51 -18.64 -12.31
C THR A 6 17.61 -18.95 -13.32
N PRO A 7 18.70 -19.64 -12.94
CA PRO A 7 19.45 -20.41 -13.92
C PRO A 7 18.45 -21.31 -14.64
N PRO A 8 18.75 -21.88 -15.82
CA PRO A 8 17.94 -23.00 -16.30
C PRO A 8 17.79 -23.97 -15.12
N ALA A 9 16.54 -24.19 -14.68
CA ALA A 9 16.29 -24.90 -13.44
C ALA A 9 17.06 -26.22 -13.49
N SER A 10 17.82 -26.52 -12.43
CA SER A 10 18.63 -27.74 -12.43
C SER A 10 17.74 -28.93 -12.79
N GLU A 11 18.27 -29.92 -13.51
CA GLU A 11 17.48 -31.10 -13.91
C GLU A 11 16.73 -31.72 -12.73
N LYS A 12 17.30 -31.64 -11.53
CA LYS A 12 16.66 -32.06 -10.26
C LYS A 12 15.37 -31.30 -9.96
N ILE A 13 15.31 -29.99 -10.16
CA ILE A 13 14.10 -29.18 -9.93
C ILE A 13 13.04 -29.52 -10.98
N LEU A 14 13.43 -29.66 -12.24
CA LEU A 14 12.51 -30.05 -13.31
C LEU A 14 11.93 -31.45 -13.05
N GLN A 15 12.75 -32.37 -12.56
CA GLN A 15 12.31 -33.70 -12.15
C GLN A 15 11.30 -33.63 -10.98
N VAL A 16 11.56 -32.82 -9.94
CA VAL A 16 10.62 -32.61 -8.83
C VAL A 16 9.28 -32.03 -9.33
N ILE A 17 9.31 -31.05 -10.23
CA ILE A 17 8.08 -30.50 -10.85
C ILE A 17 7.27 -31.59 -11.57
N LYS A 18 7.93 -32.49 -12.28
CA LYS A 18 7.24 -33.58 -12.97
C LYS A 18 6.72 -34.66 -12.02
N GLU A 19 7.55 -35.12 -11.09
CA GLU A 19 7.26 -36.29 -10.25
C GLU A 19 6.40 -35.95 -9.03
N HIS A 20 6.69 -34.84 -8.34
CA HIS A 20 5.98 -34.43 -7.13
C HIS A 20 4.72 -33.63 -7.45
N PHE A 21 4.83 -32.67 -8.38
CA PHE A 21 3.71 -31.79 -8.73
C PHE A 21 2.87 -32.32 -9.89
N GLY A 22 3.34 -33.33 -10.61
CA GLY A 22 2.61 -33.95 -11.72
C GLY A 22 2.49 -33.07 -12.96
N ILE A 23 3.40 -32.09 -13.14
CA ILE A 23 3.31 -31.10 -14.21
C ILE A 23 4.34 -31.38 -15.30
N ASP A 24 3.85 -31.60 -16.52
CA ASP A 24 4.69 -31.70 -17.71
C ASP A 24 5.02 -30.30 -18.26
N GLN A 25 6.31 -29.98 -18.31
CA GLN A 25 6.82 -28.66 -18.72
C GLN A 25 6.89 -28.48 -20.24
N THR A 26 6.62 -29.54 -21.02
CA THR A 26 6.58 -29.46 -22.49
C THR A 26 5.50 -28.47 -22.93
N ASP A 27 4.28 -28.65 -22.44
CA ASP A 27 3.11 -27.83 -22.79
C ASP A 27 2.69 -26.85 -21.68
N THR A 28 3.34 -26.90 -20.52
CA THR A 28 2.99 -26.07 -19.36
C THR A 28 4.18 -25.23 -18.92
N VAL A 29 3.93 -23.98 -18.57
CA VAL A 29 4.89 -23.12 -17.89
C VAL A 29 4.57 -23.12 -16.42
N VAL A 30 5.61 -23.24 -15.58
CA VAL A 30 5.49 -23.40 -14.14
C VAL A 30 6.25 -22.28 -13.46
N SER A 31 5.59 -21.55 -12.57
CA SER A 31 6.22 -20.61 -11.65
C SER A 31 6.43 -21.29 -10.31
N VAL A 32 7.68 -21.28 -9.84
CA VAL A 32 8.05 -21.83 -8.55
C VAL A 32 9.02 -20.89 -7.84
N GLU A 33 8.91 -20.85 -6.52
CA GLU A 33 9.95 -20.29 -5.66
C GLU A 33 10.84 -21.45 -5.18
N VAL A 34 12.16 -21.27 -5.26
CA VAL A 34 13.14 -22.29 -4.84
C VAL A 34 14.01 -21.73 -3.72
N LEU A 35 14.08 -22.47 -2.62
CA LEU A 35 15.00 -22.17 -1.51
C LEU A 35 16.10 -23.22 -1.49
N TYR A 36 17.35 -22.78 -1.59
CA TYR A 36 18.50 -23.67 -1.50
C TYR A 36 19.01 -23.73 -0.06
N ARG A 37 19.13 -24.94 0.49
CA ARG A 37 19.65 -25.17 1.84
C ARG A 37 21.06 -24.60 2.01
N ALA A 38 21.89 -24.68 0.97
CA ALA A 38 23.25 -24.16 0.97
C ALA A 38 23.35 -22.65 1.25
N ALA A 39 22.30 -21.86 0.98
CA ALA A 39 22.31 -20.41 1.21
C ALA A 39 22.09 -20.05 2.69
N ALA A 40 21.29 -20.84 3.41
CA ALA A 40 20.99 -20.64 4.83
C ALA A 40 20.52 -21.97 5.47
N PRO A 41 21.45 -22.86 5.86
CA PRO A 41 21.11 -24.22 6.30
C PRO A 41 20.18 -24.26 7.52
N ASP A 42 20.48 -23.48 8.55
CA ASP A 42 19.69 -23.47 9.80
C ASP A 42 18.27 -22.94 9.56
N ALA A 43 18.13 -21.86 8.80
CA ALA A 43 16.82 -21.30 8.45
C ALA A 43 16.00 -22.25 7.58
N TYR A 44 16.65 -22.98 6.68
CA TYR A 44 16.01 -24.00 5.85
C TYR A 44 15.50 -25.17 6.69
N ASP A 45 16.35 -25.71 7.57
CA ASP A 45 16.02 -26.85 8.42
C ASP A 45 14.91 -26.49 9.42
N GLN A 46 14.96 -25.27 9.97
CA GLN A 46 13.90 -24.72 10.82
C GLN A 46 12.57 -24.61 10.05
N LEU A 47 12.57 -24.00 8.86
CA LEU A 47 11.37 -23.87 8.03
C LEU A 47 10.76 -25.23 7.68
N ARG A 48 11.60 -26.21 7.36
CA ARG A 48 11.15 -27.59 7.09
C ARG A 48 10.51 -28.20 8.33
N SER A 49 11.15 -28.07 9.50
CA SER A 49 10.61 -28.59 10.76
C SER A 49 9.27 -27.93 11.09
N ASP A 50 9.18 -26.60 10.99
CA ASP A 50 7.96 -25.86 11.24
C ASP A 50 6.83 -26.24 10.28
N PHE A 51 7.16 -26.48 9.01
CA PHE A 51 6.19 -26.99 8.03
C PHE A 51 5.69 -28.40 8.41
N GLU A 52 6.60 -29.31 8.74
CA GLU A 52 6.23 -30.69 9.13
C GLU A 52 5.35 -30.71 10.39
N ILE A 53 5.68 -29.90 11.39
CA ILE A 53 4.88 -29.72 12.62
C ILE A 53 3.52 -29.10 12.27
N GLY A 54 3.51 -28.00 11.51
CA GLY A 54 2.29 -27.29 11.13
C GLY A 54 1.31 -28.18 10.37
N MET A 55 1.79 -29.13 9.57
CA MET A 55 0.96 -30.05 8.80
C MET A 55 0.38 -31.22 9.60
N GLN A 56 0.69 -31.37 10.90
CA GLN A 56 0.08 -32.40 11.75
C GLN A 56 -1.39 -32.07 12.05
N ASP A 57 -1.67 -30.80 12.33
CA ASP A 57 -3.01 -30.32 12.73
C ASP A 57 -3.65 -29.41 11.66
N HIS A 58 -3.05 -29.26 10.48
CA HIS A 58 -3.57 -28.38 9.45
C HIS A 58 -4.85 -28.96 8.80
N PRO A 59 -5.95 -28.20 8.71
CA PRO A 59 -7.23 -28.69 8.20
C PRO A 59 -7.19 -29.11 6.72
N ASP A 60 -6.22 -28.60 5.95
CA ASP A 60 -6.02 -28.92 4.54
C ASP A 60 -4.58 -29.39 4.25
N ALA A 61 -4.02 -30.20 5.14
CA ALA A 61 -2.60 -30.60 5.07
C ALA A 61 -2.22 -31.29 3.76
N GLU A 62 -3.14 -32.02 3.12
CA GLU A 62 -2.87 -32.72 1.87
C GLU A 62 -2.66 -31.75 0.70
N SER A 63 -3.56 -30.77 0.54
CA SER A 63 -3.43 -29.70 -0.46
C SER A 63 -2.13 -28.93 -0.27
N MET A 64 -1.77 -28.59 0.98
CA MET A 64 -0.55 -27.85 1.28
C MET A 64 0.72 -28.65 0.94
N ARG A 65 0.74 -29.96 1.21
CA ARG A 65 1.85 -30.84 0.81
C ARG A 65 1.95 -31.01 -0.71
N ARG A 66 0.83 -30.96 -1.44
CA ARG A 66 0.86 -30.99 -2.92
C ARG A 66 1.42 -29.70 -3.54
N ARG A 67 1.46 -28.59 -2.79
CA ARG A 67 2.02 -27.31 -3.25
C ARG A 67 3.46 -27.06 -2.82
N LYS A 68 4.05 -27.95 -2.02
CA LYS A 68 5.40 -27.75 -1.45
C LYS A 68 6.20 -29.04 -1.49
N TYR A 69 7.47 -28.91 -1.83
CA TYR A 69 8.45 -29.99 -1.76
C TYR A 69 9.61 -29.55 -0.87
N PHE A 70 10.01 -30.40 0.08
CA PHE A 70 11.19 -30.18 0.92
C PHE A 70 12.18 -31.34 0.70
N GLY A 71 13.24 -31.06 -0.05
CA GLY A 71 14.31 -32.00 -0.33
C GLY A 71 15.51 -31.86 0.60
N PRO A 72 16.56 -32.67 0.42
CA PRO A 72 17.80 -32.57 1.19
C PRO A 72 18.65 -31.34 0.81
N GLU A 73 18.54 -30.85 -0.42
CA GLU A 73 19.35 -29.75 -0.97
C GLU A 73 18.55 -28.46 -1.18
N PHE A 74 17.26 -28.58 -1.49
CA PHE A 74 16.39 -27.45 -1.81
C PHE A 74 14.93 -27.77 -1.52
N ALA A 75 14.14 -26.72 -1.35
CA ALA A 75 12.69 -26.75 -1.29
C ALA A 75 12.10 -26.04 -2.51
N VAL A 76 10.95 -26.52 -2.98
CA VAL A 76 10.19 -25.94 -4.09
C VAL A 76 8.81 -25.58 -3.58
N PHE A 77 8.43 -24.31 -3.76
CA PHE A 77 7.09 -23.81 -3.48
C PHE A 77 6.41 -23.55 -4.81
N PHE A 78 5.36 -24.34 -5.09
CA PHE A 78 4.59 -24.18 -6.30
C PHE A 78 3.68 -22.95 -6.20
N GLU A 79 3.89 -21.98 -7.09
CA GLU A 79 3.09 -20.77 -7.14
C GLU A 79 1.91 -20.95 -8.09
N THR A 80 2.19 -21.22 -9.36
CA THR A 80 1.19 -21.36 -10.42
C THR A 80 1.71 -22.13 -11.61
N SER A 81 0.80 -22.63 -12.45
CA SER A 81 1.11 -23.15 -13.78
C SER A 81 0.07 -22.70 -14.80
N TYR A 82 0.51 -22.56 -16.03
CA TYR A 82 -0.37 -22.16 -17.13
C TYR A 82 0.07 -22.78 -18.46
N PRO A 83 -0.86 -23.01 -19.40
CA PRO A 83 -0.55 -23.51 -20.73
C PRO A 83 0.51 -22.64 -21.44
N ARG A 84 1.53 -23.27 -22.03
CA ARG A 84 2.59 -22.58 -22.78
C ARG A 84 2.04 -21.73 -23.94
N LYS A 85 0.97 -22.21 -24.58
CA LYS A 85 0.25 -21.47 -25.64
C LYS A 85 -0.23 -20.08 -25.18
N ASP A 86 -0.51 -19.90 -23.89
CA ASP A 86 -1.05 -18.64 -23.37
C ASP A 86 0.01 -17.53 -23.39
N ILE A 87 1.29 -17.90 -23.27
CA ILE A 87 2.43 -16.97 -23.34
C ILE A 87 3.20 -17.08 -24.67
N GLU A 88 2.72 -17.86 -25.63
CA GLU A 88 3.39 -18.03 -26.91
C GLU A 88 3.54 -16.69 -27.63
N GLY A 89 4.76 -16.37 -28.09
CA GLY A 89 5.08 -15.08 -28.71
C GLY A 89 5.42 -13.94 -27.75
N LEU A 90 5.27 -14.12 -26.44
CA LEU A 90 5.81 -13.17 -25.45
C LEU A 90 7.30 -13.41 -25.22
N THR A 91 8.05 -12.34 -24.96
CA THR A 91 9.43 -12.45 -24.46
C THR A 91 9.44 -13.02 -23.04
N ILE A 92 10.61 -13.49 -22.59
CA ILE A 92 10.78 -14.00 -21.22
C ILE A 92 10.37 -12.93 -20.19
N ASP A 93 10.77 -11.68 -20.41
CA ASP A 93 10.47 -10.57 -19.49
C ASP A 93 8.96 -10.29 -19.44
N LEU A 94 8.27 -10.35 -20.58
CA LEU A 94 6.82 -10.14 -20.63
C LEU A 94 6.01 -11.29 -20.03
N ALA A 95 6.54 -12.52 -20.11
CA ALA A 95 5.92 -13.68 -19.47
C ALA A 95 5.85 -13.55 -17.95
N LEU A 96 6.71 -12.72 -17.32
CA LEU A 96 6.68 -12.47 -15.87
C LEU A 96 5.41 -11.75 -15.40
N TYR A 97 4.72 -11.03 -16.29
CA TYR A 97 3.46 -10.36 -15.98
C TYR A 97 2.25 -11.31 -16.07
N TYR A 98 2.36 -12.41 -16.81
CA TYR A 98 1.26 -13.36 -17.02
C TYR A 98 0.62 -13.92 -15.74
N PRO A 99 1.34 -14.17 -14.64
CA PRO A 99 0.74 -14.51 -13.34
C PRO A 99 -0.37 -13.55 -12.90
N ILE A 100 -0.21 -12.25 -13.13
CA ILE A 100 -1.06 -11.19 -12.58
C ILE A 100 -1.87 -10.43 -13.64
N CYS A 101 -1.50 -10.50 -14.91
CA CYS A 101 -2.15 -9.80 -16.01
C CYS A 101 -2.82 -10.78 -17.00
N THR A 102 -3.81 -10.27 -17.74
CA THR A 102 -4.27 -10.91 -18.97
C THR A 102 -3.26 -10.72 -20.12
N ARG A 103 -3.36 -11.52 -21.18
CA ARG A 103 -2.47 -11.38 -22.34
C ARG A 103 -2.63 -10.01 -23.01
N GLU A 104 -3.86 -9.52 -23.09
CA GLU A 104 -4.19 -8.21 -23.64
C GLU A 104 -3.55 -7.07 -22.81
N GLU A 105 -3.56 -7.19 -21.49
CA GLU A 105 -2.88 -6.24 -20.60
C GLU A 105 -1.36 -6.24 -20.78
N ILE A 106 -0.74 -7.41 -20.98
CA ILE A 106 0.71 -7.51 -21.22
C ILE A 106 1.11 -6.76 -22.50
N LEU A 107 0.32 -6.87 -23.57
CA LEU A 107 0.59 -6.15 -24.82
C LEU A 107 0.51 -4.62 -24.63
N LYS A 108 -0.43 -4.15 -23.79
CA LYS A 108 -0.52 -2.72 -23.41
C LYS A 108 0.66 -2.27 -22.56
N ILE A 109 1.19 -3.13 -21.70
CA ILE A 109 2.38 -2.85 -20.88
C ILE A 109 3.63 -2.76 -21.76
N GLU A 110 3.75 -3.63 -22.76
CA GLU A 110 4.88 -3.62 -23.71
C GLU A 110 4.87 -2.36 -24.59
N HIS A 111 3.68 -1.94 -25.03
CA HIS A 111 3.48 -0.82 -25.94
C HIS A 111 2.37 0.12 -25.46
N PRO A 112 2.61 0.91 -24.40
CA PRO A 112 1.61 1.83 -23.88
C PRO A 112 1.31 2.94 -24.90
N THR A 113 0.03 3.25 -25.06
CA THR A 113 -0.45 4.27 -26.00
C THR A 113 -1.25 5.39 -25.33
N THR A 114 -1.72 5.14 -24.11
CA THR A 114 -2.58 6.03 -23.32
C THR A 114 -2.09 6.14 -21.88
N ALA A 115 -2.57 7.15 -21.15
CA ALA A 115 -2.32 7.29 -19.71
C ALA A 115 -2.83 6.08 -18.91
N ALA A 116 -3.95 5.47 -19.33
CA ALA A 116 -4.47 4.23 -18.77
C ALA A 116 -3.52 3.04 -18.96
N ASP A 117 -2.92 2.89 -20.13
CA ASP A 117 -1.90 1.84 -20.37
C ASP A 117 -0.66 2.09 -19.50
N PHE A 118 -0.27 3.35 -19.34
CA PHE A 118 0.85 3.72 -18.46
C PHE A 118 0.54 3.42 -16.98
N LEU A 119 -0.66 3.73 -16.50
CA LEU A 119 -1.08 3.38 -15.14
C LEU A 119 -1.13 1.86 -14.92
N LEU A 120 -1.60 1.10 -15.90
CA LEU A 120 -1.53 -0.36 -15.89
C LEU A 120 -0.09 -0.86 -15.77
N LYS A 121 0.84 -0.27 -16.53
CA LYS A 121 2.27 -0.59 -16.42
C LYS A 121 2.82 -0.31 -15.03
N VAL A 122 2.54 0.87 -14.46
CA VAL A 122 2.95 1.21 -13.08
C VAL A 122 2.45 0.16 -12.09
N ARG A 123 1.16 -0.22 -12.15
CA ARG A 123 0.61 -1.26 -11.26
C ARG A 123 1.32 -2.60 -11.42
N ALA A 124 1.56 -3.01 -12.66
CA ALA A 124 2.09 -4.32 -12.97
C ALA A 124 3.56 -4.46 -12.56
N ASP A 125 4.38 -3.44 -12.84
CA ASP A 125 5.81 -3.41 -12.50
C ASP A 125 6.03 -3.59 -10.99
N GLU A 126 5.27 -2.85 -10.15
CA GLU A 126 5.36 -2.92 -8.68
C GLU A 126 5.03 -4.31 -8.13
N ILE A 127 4.08 -5.00 -8.73
CA ILE A 127 3.63 -6.33 -8.27
C ILE A 127 4.61 -7.40 -8.73
N VAL A 128 5.05 -7.37 -9.99
CA VAL A 128 5.97 -8.38 -10.54
C VAL A 128 7.30 -8.31 -9.82
N ASP A 129 7.80 -7.15 -9.44
CA ASP A 129 9.11 -7.03 -8.77
C ASP A 129 9.10 -7.50 -7.31
N ASN A 130 7.91 -7.78 -6.75
CA ASN A 130 7.74 -8.25 -5.39
C ASN A 130 7.09 -9.63 -5.35
N ALA A 131 7.87 -10.66 -5.02
CA ALA A 131 7.40 -12.05 -4.98
C ALA A 131 6.19 -12.26 -4.04
N ARG A 132 6.12 -11.52 -2.93
CA ARG A 132 4.97 -11.62 -2.00
C ARG A 132 3.72 -10.99 -2.60
N LEU A 133 3.83 -9.79 -3.17
CA LEU A 133 2.73 -9.17 -3.91
C LEU A 133 2.27 -10.06 -5.06
N THR A 134 3.20 -10.62 -5.83
CA THR A 134 2.87 -11.59 -6.89
C THR A 134 2.04 -12.76 -6.35
N ARG A 135 2.43 -13.36 -5.21
CA ARG A 135 1.64 -14.43 -4.56
C ARG A 135 0.25 -13.96 -4.15
N VAL A 136 0.12 -12.77 -3.56
CA VAL A 136 -1.17 -12.19 -3.17
C VAL A 136 -2.08 -12.02 -4.38
N PHE A 137 -1.56 -11.44 -5.46
CA PHE A 137 -2.31 -11.24 -6.71
C PHE A 137 -2.67 -12.56 -7.41
N LEU A 138 -1.78 -13.55 -7.37
CA LEU A 138 -2.09 -14.90 -7.81
C LEU A 138 -3.27 -15.50 -7.04
N ARG A 139 -3.29 -15.38 -5.72
CA ARG A 139 -4.43 -15.83 -4.89
C ARG A 139 -5.72 -15.08 -5.21
N ARG A 140 -5.65 -13.77 -5.45
CA ARG A 140 -6.81 -12.96 -5.87
C ARG A 140 -7.33 -13.41 -7.24
N ARG A 141 -6.45 -13.68 -8.19
CA ARG A 141 -6.79 -14.24 -9.51
C ARG A 141 -7.45 -15.62 -9.41
N GLU A 142 -6.91 -16.52 -8.59
CA GLU A 142 -7.49 -17.84 -8.32
C GLU A 142 -8.95 -17.69 -7.82
N ARG A 143 -9.19 -16.76 -6.88
CA ARG A 143 -10.54 -16.47 -6.33
C ARG A 143 -11.50 -15.82 -7.34
N ALA A 144 -11.00 -15.10 -8.34
CA ALA A 144 -11.81 -14.41 -9.35
C ALA A 144 -12.43 -15.36 -10.41
N ALA A 145 -12.12 -16.66 -10.37
CA ALA A 145 -12.77 -17.71 -11.17
C ALA A 145 -12.88 -17.39 -12.68
N GLY A 146 -11.80 -16.87 -13.27
CA GLY A 146 -11.71 -16.59 -14.71
C GLY A 146 -12.18 -15.20 -15.15
N ARG A 147 -12.71 -14.35 -14.24
CA ARG A 147 -13.07 -12.95 -14.52
C ARG A 147 -11.99 -11.95 -14.10
N TRP A 148 -10.73 -12.37 -14.19
CA TRP A 148 -9.60 -11.59 -13.70
C TRP A 148 -9.05 -10.65 -14.76
N SER A 149 -8.81 -9.41 -14.37
CA SER A 149 -7.87 -8.49 -15.02
C SER A 149 -7.20 -7.66 -13.94
N LEU A 150 -5.95 -7.26 -14.16
CA LEU A 150 -5.26 -6.39 -13.20
C LEU A 150 -5.94 -5.02 -13.12
N THR A 151 -6.39 -4.51 -14.26
CA THR A 151 -7.07 -3.21 -14.38
C THR A 151 -8.34 -3.16 -13.56
N SER A 152 -9.21 -4.17 -13.68
CA SER A 152 -10.50 -4.22 -12.98
C SER A 152 -10.39 -4.58 -11.50
N HIS A 153 -9.21 -4.97 -11.03
CA HIS A 153 -9.01 -5.31 -9.61
C HIS A 153 -9.05 -4.07 -8.72
N PHE A 154 -8.49 -2.96 -9.19
CA PHE A 154 -8.40 -1.73 -8.42
C PHE A 154 -9.75 -0.99 -8.42
N ASP A 155 -10.19 -0.59 -7.23
CA ASP A 155 -11.43 0.18 -7.07
C ASP A 155 -11.26 1.62 -7.59
N ALA A 156 -12.04 1.99 -8.61
CA ALA A 156 -12.05 3.33 -9.16
C ALA A 156 -13.04 4.27 -8.45
N SER A 157 -13.96 3.74 -7.65
CA SER A 157 -15.07 4.48 -7.07
C SER A 157 -14.66 5.70 -6.24
N PRO A 158 -13.56 5.69 -5.45
CA PRO A 158 -13.15 6.88 -4.71
C PRO A 158 -12.74 8.05 -5.60
N PHE A 159 -12.13 7.75 -6.76
CA PHE A 159 -11.72 8.78 -7.73
C PHE A 159 -12.93 9.34 -8.47
N GLU A 160 -13.86 8.47 -8.86
CA GLU A 160 -15.13 8.88 -9.46
C GLU A 160 -15.94 9.75 -8.50
N GLU A 161 -16.07 9.33 -7.23
CA GLU A 161 -16.76 10.09 -6.18
C GLU A 161 -16.19 11.50 -6.03
N TYR A 162 -14.86 11.65 -6.04
CA TYR A 162 -14.22 12.96 -6.02
C TYR A 162 -14.58 13.79 -7.26
N LEU A 163 -14.44 13.22 -8.46
CA LEU A 163 -14.74 13.92 -9.71
C LEU A 163 -16.21 14.36 -9.80
N TRP A 164 -17.13 13.53 -9.31
CA TRP A 164 -18.56 13.86 -9.24
C TRP A 164 -18.89 14.93 -8.20
N SER A 165 -18.00 15.18 -7.25
CA SER A 165 -18.14 16.27 -6.30
C SER A 165 -17.66 17.62 -6.84
N LEU A 166 -16.97 17.67 -7.99
CA LEU A 166 -16.51 18.91 -8.61
C LEU A 166 -17.61 19.56 -9.48
N SER A 167 -17.55 20.89 -9.62
CA SER A 167 -18.31 21.60 -10.65
C SER A 167 -17.97 21.07 -12.05
N ASP A 168 -18.94 21.10 -12.98
CA ASP A 168 -18.77 20.62 -14.37
C ASP A 168 -17.52 21.18 -15.05
N ALA A 169 -17.22 22.47 -14.84
CA ALA A 169 -16.06 23.12 -15.43
C ALA A 169 -14.72 22.56 -14.92
N LYS A 170 -14.61 22.27 -13.62
CA LYS A 170 -13.40 21.66 -13.03
C LYS A 170 -13.30 20.19 -13.40
N ARG A 171 -14.43 19.47 -13.42
CA ARG A 171 -14.46 18.08 -13.84
C ARG A 171 -13.97 17.90 -15.27
N LEU A 172 -14.40 18.78 -16.19
CA LEU A 172 -13.94 18.79 -17.58
C LEU A 172 -12.41 18.98 -17.69
N GLN A 173 -11.80 19.78 -16.80
CA GLN A 173 -10.33 19.94 -16.74
C GLN A 173 -9.61 18.66 -16.28
N CYS A 174 -10.32 17.76 -15.61
CA CYS A 174 -9.81 16.50 -15.10
C CYS A 174 -10.12 15.30 -16.01
N GLU A 175 -10.97 15.42 -17.04
CA GLU A 175 -11.39 14.29 -17.88
C GLU A 175 -10.24 13.58 -18.62
N GLN A 176 -9.15 14.29 -18.89
CA GLN A 176 -7.96 13.73 -19.56
C GLN A 176 -6.94 13.15 -18.58
N LEU A 177 -7.20 13.27 -17.27
CA LEU A 177 -6.31 12.80 -16.23
C LEU A 177 -6.73 11.39 -15.81
N GLU A 178 -5.87 10.43 -16.07
CA GLU A 178 -6.10 9.07 -15.61
C GLU A 178 -5.70 8.96 -14.14
N ALA A 179 -6.52 8.30 -13.31
CA ALA A 179 -6.27 8.22 -11.88
C ALA A 179 -6.64 6.84 -11.33
N GLY A 180 -5.85 6.35 -10.37
CA GLY A 180 -6.21 5.11 -9.70
C GLY A 180 -5.24 4.68 -8.61
N PHE A 181 -5.58 3.56 -7.96
CA PHE A 181 -4.70 2.96 -6.98
C PHE A 181 -3.56 2.16 -7.63
N ALA A 182 -2.42 2.09 -6.96
CA ALA A 182 -1.35 1.12 -7.19
C ALA A 182 -0.67 0.76 -5.86
N TYR A 183 0.07 -0.34 -5.81
CA TYR A 183 0.97 -0.59 -4.70
C TYR A 183 2.20 0.29 -4.86
N LEU A 184 2.36 1.30 -4.00
CA LEU A 184 3.51 2.19 -4.05
C LEU A 184 4.47 1.88 -2.91
N LEU A 185 5.77 2.07 -3.17
CA LEU A 185 6.77 1.95 -2.12
C LEU A 185 6.67 3.06 -1.06
N GLU A 186 6.10 4.19 -1.43
CA GLU A 186 5.73 5.24 -0.48
C GLU A 186 4.20 5.26 -0.37
N PRO A 187 3.61 5.09 0.82
CA PRO A 187 2.17 5.04 1.03
C PRO A 187 1.53 6.44 1.01
N ASN A 188 1.67 7.10 -0.13
CA ASN A 188 1.20 8.45 -0.42
C ASN A 188 0.50 8.48 -1.78
N GLY A 189 0.07 9.67 -2.19
CA GLY A 189 -0.30 9.99 -3.56
C GLY A 189 0.88 10.55 -4.35
N ALA A 190 0.80 10.43 -5.68
CA ALA A 190 1.71 11.10 -6.60
C ALA A 190 1.00 11.40 -7.92
N CYS A 191 1.26 12.59 -8.46
CA CYS A 191 0.98 12.89 -9.85
C CYS A 191 2.23 12.70 -10.72
N ILE A 192 2.14 11.83 -11.73
CA ILE A 192 3.25 11.43 -12.59
C ILE A 192 2.97 11.91 -14.02
N ARG A 193 3.90 12.67 -14.58
CA ARG A 193 3.86 13.05 -16.00
C ARG A 193 4.52 11.99 -16.87
N SER A 194 3.81 11.54 -17.90
CA SER A 194 4.33 10.58 -18.88
C SER A 194 4.15 11.08 -20.32
N PRO A 195 4.86 10.52 -21.31
CA PRO A 195 4.60 10.78 -22.73
C PRO A 195 3.18 10.40 -23.18
N TYR A 196 2.46 9.59 -22.39
CA TYR A 196 1.13 9.06 -22.70
C TYR A 196 -0.01 9.85 -22.03
N GLY A 197 0.35 10.86 -21.23
CA GLY A 197 -0.56 11.65 -20.41
C GLY A 197 -0.11 11.70 -18.95
N ASP A 198 -0.69 12.63 -18.19
CA ASP A 198 -0.47 12.72 -16.75
C ASP A 198 -1.34 11.63 -16.06
N VAL A 199 -0.83 11.04 -14.97
CA VAL A 199 -1.56 10.07 -14.14
C VAL A 199 -1.50 10.46 -12.67
N ILE A 200 -2.59 10.28 -11.94
CA ILE A 200 -2.60 10.30 -10.47
C ILE A 200 -2.56 8.86 -9.97
N VAL A 201 -1.62 8.58 -9.07
CA VAL A 201 -1.50 7.29 -8.42
C VAL A 201 -1.58 7.47 -6.91
N ILE A 202 -2.50 6.76 -6.26
CA ILE A 202 -2.58 6.71 -4.80
C ILE A 202 -2.18 5.31 -4.34
N SER A 203 -1.43 5.20 -3.24
CA SER A 203 -1.10 3.90 -2.67
C SER A 203 -2.36 3.15 -2.22
N GLU A 204 -2.51 1.90 -2.66
CA GLU A 204 -3.62 1.04 -2.22
C GLU A 204 -3.56 0.77 -0.71
N THR A 205 -2.36 0.65 -0.13
CA THR A 205 -2.17 0.36 1.30
C THR A 205 -2.49 1.54 2.20
N LEU A 206 -2.66 2.74 1.64
CA LEU A 206 -3.01 3.94 2.41
C LEU A 206 -4.34 3.75 3.16
N LYS A 207 -5.33 3.06 2.57
CA LYS A 207 -6.61 2.78 3.24
C LYS A 207 -6.43 2.02 4.55
N GLU A 208 -5.48 1.09 4.59
CA GLU A 208 -5.18 0.26 5.75
C GLU A 208 -4.42 1.07 6.81
N TYR A 209 -3.44 1.87 6.39
CA TYR A 209 -2.78 2.84 7.28
C TYR A 209 -3.81 3.74 7.97
N LEU A 210 -4.72 4.36 7.19
CA LEU A 210 -5.74 5.26 7.71
C LEU A 210 -6.64 4.53 8.72
N PHE A 211 -7.11 3.33 8.39
CA PHE A 211 -7.95 2.54 9.28
C PHE A 211 -7.26 2.23 10.62
N PHE A 212 -6.05 1.67 10.60
CA PHE A 212 -5.34 1.26 11.82
C PHE A 212 -4.80 2.46 12.63
N MET A 213 -4.42 3.55 11.96
CA MET A 213 -4.03 4.78 12.64
C MET A 213 -5.24 5.45 13.32
N ASN A 214 -6.40 5.51 12.64
CA ASN A 214 -7.64 6.00 13.26
C ASN A 214 -8.03 5.14 14.46
N LEU A 215 -7.92 3.81 14.33
CA LEU A 215 -8.17 2.88 15.43
C LEU A 215 -7.31 3.23 16.66
N TYR A 216 -6.00 3.41 16.48
CA TYR A 216 -5.10 3.82 17.55
C TYR A 216 -5.44 5.19 18.15
N LEU A 217 -5.68 6.20 17.30
CA LEU A 217 -5.97 7.56 17.77
C LEU A 217 -7.29 7.64 18.54
N MET A 218 -8.30 6.85 18.17
CA MET A 218 -9.59 6.77 18.87
C MET A 218 -9.47 6.09 20.24
N THR A 219 -8.53 5.18 20.40
CA THR A 219 -8.35 4.41 21.64
C THR A 219 -7.42 5.08 22.64
N LEU A 220 -6.81 6.22 22.28
CA LEU A 220 -5.98 7.02 23.19
C LEU A 220 -6.74 7.50 24.44
N ASP A 221 -8.05 7.74 24.33
CA ASP A 221 -8.90 8.22 25.44
C ASP A 221 -9.90 7.17 25.94
N GLY A 222 -9.88 5.95 25.38
CA GLY A 222 -10.93 4.95 25.60
C GLY A 222 -10.50 3.81 26.51
N GLU A 223 -11.20 3.61 27.63
CA GLU A 223 -10.98 2.45 28.52
C GLU A 223 -11.48 1.11 27.92
N SER A 224 -12.27 1.15 26.84
CA SER A 224 -12.99 -0.02 26.32
C SER A 224 -12.24 -0.83 25.25
N PHE A 225 -11.03 -0.43 24.85
CA PHE A 225 -10.22 -1.16 23.88
C PHE A 225 -8.93 -1.66 24.53
N PRO A 226 -8.54 -2.94 24.37
CA PRO A 226 -7.36 -3.45 25.04
C PRO A 226 -6.10 -2.68 24.64
N ALA A 227 -5.28 -2.33 25.63
CA ALA A 227 -4.07 -1.53 25.41
C ALA A 227 -3.07 -2.20 24.46
N GLU A 228 -2.99 -3.53 24.49
CA GLU A 228 -2.15 -4.31 23.58
C GLU A 228 -2.63 -4.19 22.13
N ASP A 229 -3.92 -4.42 21.87
CA ASP A 229 -4.50 -4.22 20.53
C ASP A 229 -4.35 -2.78 20.04
N SER A 230 -4.44 -1.78 20.93
CA SER A 230 -4.22 -0.37 20.60
C SER A 230 -2.80 -0.15 20.08
N MET A 231 -1.78 -0.67 20.77
CA MET A 231 -0.39 -0.59 20.33
C MET A 231 -0.13 -1.40 19.05
N CYS A 232 -0.73 -2.58 18.91
CA CYS A 232 -0.67 -3.36 17.68
C CYS A 232 -1.29 -2.61 16.50
N ALA A 233 -2.40 -1.87 16.69
CA ALA A 233 -2.99 -1.03 15.65
C ALA A 233 -2.00 0.06 15.19
N LEU A 234 -1.32 0.73 16.13
CA LEU A 234 -0.25 1.68 15.77
C LEU A 234 0.85 1.00 14.95
N PHE A 235 1.32 -0.17 15.38
CA PHE A 235 2.40 -0.89 14.70
C PHE A 235 1.98 -1.38 13.32
N ILE A 236 0.77 -1.90 13.14
CA ILE A 236 0.23 -2.26 11.83
C ILE A 236 0.22 -1.02 10.92
N ALA A 237 -0.25 0.14 11.41
CA ALA A 237 -0.26 1.36 10.63
C ALA A 237 1.17 1.81 10.22
N VAL A 238 2.11 1.85 11.18
CA VAL A 238 3.51 2.22 10.95
C VAL A 238 4.20 1.24 9.99
N ARG A 239 4.06 -0.06 10.21
CA ARG A 239 4.61 -1.12 9.34
C ARG A 239 4.01 -1.05 7.93
N THR A 240 2.74 -0.69 7.81
CA THR A 240 2.10 -0.41 6.51
C THR A 240 2.78 0.76 5.83
N MET A 241 3.09 1.83 6.57
CA MET A 241 3.80 2.98 6.01
C MET A 241 5.26 2.69 5.61
N MET A 242 5.89 1.73 6.30
CA MET A 242 7.25 1.26 6.04
C MET A 242 7.35 0.15 4.99
N LEU A 243 6.22 -0.39 4.52
CA LEU A 243 6.14 -1.60 3.71
C LEU A 243 6.71 -2.87 4.36
N THR A 244 6.78 -2.90 5.69
CA THR A 244 7.14 -4.09 6.46
C THR A 244 5.91 -4.88 6.90
N GLU A 245 4.72 -4.32 6.69
CA GLU A 245 3.46 -5.07 6.79
C GLU A 245 3.12 -5.77 5.47
N THR A 246 2.66 -7.02 5.56
CA THR A 246 2.20 -7.73 4.36
C THR A 246 0.96 -7.01 3.77
N PRO A 247 0.83 -6.84 2.45
CA PRO A 247 -0.28 -6.10 1.84
C PRO A 247 -1.60 -6.87 1.65
N ASP A 248 -1.73 -8.05 2.27
CA ASP A 248 -2.78 -9.05 2.02
C ASP A 248 -3.95 -9.00 3.00
N PHE A 249 -4.34 -7.80 3.44
CA PHE A 249 -5.41 -7.58 4.43
C PHE A 249 -6.76 -8.22 4.06
N ASP A 250 -7.04 -8.40 2.76
CA ASP A 250 -8.24 -9.09 2.24
C ASP A 250 -8.15 -10.62 2.29
N LEU A 251 -6.94 -11.17 2.23
CA LEU A 251 -6.68 -12.60 2.33
C LEU A 251 -6.48 -13.03 3.79
N ASP A 252 -5.87 -12.16 4.59
CA ASP A 252 -5.52 -12.39 5.99
C ASP A 252 -5.82 -11.15 6.85
N PRO A 253 -7.07 -10.95 7.29
CA PRO A 253 -7.42 -9.78 8.09
C PRO A 253 -6.65 -9.72 9.41
N ARG A 254 -6.14 -8.53 9.79
CA ARG A 254 -5.32 -8.36 11.01
C ARG A 254 -6.13 -8.41 12.31
N GLY A 255 -7.45 -8.46 12.21
CA GLY A 255 -8.37 -8.56 13.33
C GLY A 255 -9.66 -7.80 13.02
N ASP A 256 -10.73 -8.15 13.73
CA ASP A 256 -12.04 -7.49 13.57
C ASP A 256 -12.42 -6.73 14.85
N PRO A 257 -12.09 -5.42 14.95
CA PRO A 257 -12.42 -4.63 16.13
C PRO A 257 -13.94 -4.45 16.28
N PRO A 258 -14.43 -3.99 17.46
CA PRO A 258 -15.86 -3.83 17.70
C PRO A 258 -16.54 -2.97 16.62
N GLU A 259 -17.66 -3.46 16.11
CA GLU A 259 -18.35 -2.91 14.94
C GLU A 259 -18.63 -1.39 15.00
N PRO A 260 -19.04 -0.78 16.14
CA PRO A 260 -19.19 0.67 16.22
C PRO A 260 -17.89 1.44 15.96
N LEU A 261 -16.77 0.96 16.51
CA LEU A 261 -15.44 1.55 16.35
C LEU A 261 -14.93 1.35 14.92
N LYS A 262 -15.12 0.14 14.37
CA LYS A 262 -14.79 -0.19 12.98
C LYS A 262 -15.50 0.75 12.00
N ARG A 263 -16.81 0.97 12.16
CA ARG A 263 -17.56 1.89 11.29
C ARG A 263 -17.05 3.32 11.37
N GLN A 264 -16.70 3.81 12.56
CA GLN A 264 -16.15 5.15 12.73
C GLN A 264 -14.79 5.28 12.03
N CYS A 265 -13.90 4.29 12.22
CA CYS A 265 -12.58 4.26 11.57
C CYS A 265 -12.70 4.23 10.03
N LEU A 266 -13.61 3.42 9.50
CA LEU A 266 -13.87 3.33 8.05
C LEU A 266 -14.47 4.62 7.49
N ALA A 267 -15.40 5.25 8.22
CA ALA A 267 -15.98 6.53 7.82
C ALA A 267 -14.91 7.63 7.74
N LEU A 268 -14.03 7.72 8.75
CA LEU A 268 -12.89 8.64 8.70
C LEU A 268 -11.95 8.30 7.56
N ALA A 269 -11.55 7.04 7.40
CA ALA A 269 -10.63 6.61 6.35
C ALA A 269 -11.15 6.94 4.94
N ARG A 270 -12.47 6.81 4.70
CA ARG A 270 -13.09 7.20 3.44
C ARG A 270 -12.93 8.71 3.17
N GLU A 271 -13.23 9.55 4.15
CA GLU A 271 -13.12 11.00 3.99
C GLU A 271 -11.67 11.47 3.89
N GLN A 272 -10.76 10.83 4.62
CA GLN A 272 -9.32 11.05 4.50
C GLN A 272 -8.82 10.67 3.12
N MET A 273 -9.31 9.56 2.55
CA MET A 273 -9.00 9.16 1.18
C MET A 273 -9.52 10.19 0.16
N GLN A 274 -10.73 10.71 0.34
CA GLN A 274 -11.27 11.79 -0.50
C GLN A 274 -10.42 13.06 -0.42
N PHE A 275 -9.89 13.41 0.76
CA PHE A 275 -8.94 14.51 0.91
C PHE A 275 -7.64 14.25 0.14
N VAL A 276 -7.03 13.07 0.28
CA VAL A 276 -5.77 12.72 -0.40
C VAL A 276 -5.95 12.70 -1.93
N ILE A 277 -7.02 12.09 -2.42
CA ILE A 277 -7.36 12.13 -3.85
C ILE A 277 -7.53 13.58 -4.29
N GLY A 278 -8.30 14.38 -3.54
CA GLY A 278 -8.54 15.77 -3.86
C GLY A 278 -7.30 16.64 -3.84
N HIS A 279 -6.31 16.32 -3.01
CA HIS A 279 -5.02 16.98 -2.96
C HIS A 279 -4.25 16.79 -4.28
N GLU A 280 -4.17 15.57 -4.79
CA GLU A 280 -3.51 15.29 -6.07
C GLU A 280 -4.25 15.95 -7.26
N PHE A 281 -5.58 15.91 -7.27
CA PHE A 281 -6.36 16.63 -8.28
C PHE A 281 -6.21 18.16 -8.17
N ALA A 282 -6.06 18.70 -6.95
CA ALA A 282 -5.81 20.12 -6.76
C ALA A 282 -4.44 20.53 -7.33
N HIS A 283 -3.41 19.70 -7.20
CA HIS A 283 -2.13 19.95 -7.88
C HIS A 283 -2.30 20.06 -9.41
N HIS A 284 -3.12 19.19 -10.01
CA HIS A 284 -3.43 19.27 -11.44
C HIS A 284 -4.21 20.54 -11.78
N LEU A 285 -5.32 20.81 -11.09
CA LEU A 285 -6.19 21.97 -11.34
C LEU A 285 -5.48 23.32 -11.17
N LEU A 286 -4.53 23.40 -10.25
CA LEU A 286 -3.73 24.59 -9.99
C LEU A 286 -2.51 24.70 -10.92
N GLY A 287 -2.30 23.73 -11.81
CA GLY A 287 -1.17 23.71 -12.74
C GLY A 287 0.18 23.57 -12.04
N HIS A 288 0.23 22.99 -10.83
CA HIS A 288 1.45 22.78 -10.07
C HIS A 288 2.45 21.87 -10.81
N LEU A 289 1.97 21.09 -11.77
CA LEU A 289 2.75 20.22 -12.66
C LEU A 289 3.57 21.00 -13.72
N GLY A 290 3.42 22.32 -13.86
CA GLY A 290 3.95 23.11 -14.99
C GLY A 290 5.19 23.98 -14.76
N VAL A 291 5.73 24.11 -13.54
CA VAL A 291 6.79 25.10 -13.26
C VAL A 291 8.19 24.46 -13.31
N ARG A 292 8.94 24.75 -14.38
CA ARG A 292 10.35 24.33 -14.58
C ARG A 292 11.25 24.82 -13.44
N GLY A 293 11.71 23.90 -12.59
CA GLY A 293 12.65 24.20 -11.51
C GLY A 293 13.41 22.97 -11.05
N SER A 294 14.35 22.50 -11.88
CA SER A 294 15.20 21.32 -11.67
C SER A 294 15.80 21.21 -10.27
N ALA A 295 15.45 20.15 -9.53
CA ALA A 295 16.23 19.68 -8.40
C ALA A 295 16.04 18.17 -8.27
N GLY A 296 17.06 17.42 -8.70
CA GLY A 296 17.12 15.98 -8.55
C GLY A 296 17.43 15.57 -7.11
N ALA A 297 16.62 14.65 -6.61
CA ALA A 297 17.00 13.59 -5.68
C ALA A 297 15.92 12.52 -5.83
N GLY A 298 16.29 11.37 -6.38
CA GLY A 298 15.35 10.28 -6.67
C GLY A 298 14.77 9.71 -5.38
N HIS A 299 13.53 10.07 -5.08
CA HIS A 299 12.63 9.18 -4.35
C HIS A 299 12.11 8.19 -5.39
N LYS A 300 12.58 6.94 -5.31
CA LYS A 300 12.13 5.86 -6.19
C LYS A 300 10.69 5.53 -5.81
N VAL A 301 9.74 6.20 -6.46
CA VAL A 301 8.33 5.81 -6.46
C VAL A 301 8.15 4.45 -7.16
N ILE A 302 9.13 4.06 -8.01
CA ILE A 302 9.14 2.84 -8.81
C ILE A 302 10.50 2.11 -8.64
N PRO A 303 10.56 0.84 -8.19
CA PRO A 303 11.80 0.08 -8.12
C PRO A 303 12.02 -0.76 -9.38
N GLY A 304 12.17 -0.16 -10.56
CA GLY A 304 12.35 -1.00 -11.75
C GLY A 304 12.49 -0.30 -13.09
N ASP A 305 13.39 0.68 -13.23
CA ASP A 305 13.98 0.90 -14.56
C ASP A 305 15.41 1.43 -14.51
N ARG A 306 16.26 0.83 -15.34
CA ARG A 306 17.56 1.37 -15.75
C ARG A 306 17.30 2.35 -16.89
N GLY A 307 16.67 3.51 -16.64
CA GLY A 307 16.51 4.44 -17.76
C GLY A 307 15.79 5.76 -17.56
N SER A 308 14.68 5.83 -16.84
CA SER A 308 13.88 7.05 -16.80
C SER A 308 13.90 7.70 -15.41
N SER A 309 14.64 8.80 -15.29
CA SER A 309 14.55 9.68 -14.13
C SER A 309 13.19 10.39 -14.14
N VAL A 310 12.23 9.86 -13.37
CA VAL A 310 10.99 10.59 -13.07
C VAL A 310 11.38 11.82 -12.26
N GLN A 311 11.11 13.00 -12.82
CA GLN A 311 11.52 14.28 -12.26
C GLN A 311 10.48 14.77 -11.25
N ILE A 312 10.91 15.04 -10.01
CA ILE A 312 10.08 15.61 -8.94
C ILE A 312 10.72 16.96 -8.53
N TYR A 313 9.97 18.08 -8.53
CA TYR A 313 10.48 19.48 -8.57
C TYR A 313 10.13 20.36 -7.35
N SER A 314 10.81 21.50 -7.06
CA SER A 314 10.53 22.40 -5.91
C SER A 314 10.32 23.93 -6.14
N ARG A 315 9.06 24.38 -5.95
CA ARG A 315 8.54 25.58 -5.22
C ARG A 315 7.50 25.09 -4.17
N ARG A 316 7.86 24.00 -3.49
CA ARG A 316 6.95 22.99 -2.89
C ARG A 316 5.96 23.53 -1.85
N GLN A 317 6.39 24.31 -0.86
CA GLN A 317 5.55 24.51 0.33
C GLN A 317 4.25 25.28 0.08
N GLU A 318 4.29 26.37 -0.69
CA GLU A 318 3.08 27.13 -1.05
C GLU A 318 2.15 26.29 -1.92
N GLN A 319 2.71 25.53 -2.86
CA GLN A 319 1.94 24.60 -3.70
C GLN A 319 1.26 23.49 -2.88
N GLU A 320 1.90 22.96 -1.85
CA GLU A 320 1.28 22.01 -0.92
C GLU A 320 0.12 22.64 -0.15
N PHE A 321 0.27 23.89 0.32
CA PHE A 321 -0.81 24.59 1.04
C PHE A 321 -1.99 24.91 0.12
N ASP A 322 -1.72 25.34 -1.12
CA ASP A 322 -2.76 25.63 -2.10
C ASP A 322 -3.49 24.33 -2.52
N ALA A 323 -2.76 23.22 -2.66
CA ALA A 323 -3.35 21.92 -2.94
C ALA A 323 -4.17 21.37 -1.76
N ASP A 324 -3.68 21.51 -0.52
CA ASP A 324 -4.44 21.16 0.70
C ASP A 324 -5.78 21.92 0.76
N LEU A 325 -5.74 23.23 0.51
CA LEU A 325 -6.95 24.05 0.51
C LEU A 325 -7.87 23.68 -0.65
N GLY A 326 -7.31 23.45 -1.84
CA GLY A 326 -8.02 23.01 -3.03
C GLY A 326 -8.70 21.66 -2.85
N ALA A 327 -8.10 20.73 -2.12
CA ALA A 327 -8.70 19.42 -1.83
C ALA A 327 -10.06 19.53 -1.13
N LEU A 328 -10.24 20.56 -0.29
CA LEU A 328 -11.47 20.80 0.46
C LEU A 328 -12.41 21.83 -0.19
N LEU A 329 -11.87 22.84 -0.88
CA LEU A 329 -12.67 23.92 -1.46
C LEU A 329 -12.98 23.77 -2.96
N ASN A 330 -12.30 22.87 -3.68
CA ASN A 330 -12.65 22.60 -5.07
C ASN A 330 -13.96 21.82 -5.25
N PRO A 331 -14.25 20.81 -4.43
CA PRO A 331 -15.54 20.12 -4.39
C PRO A 331 -16.70 21.02 -3.98
N ASP A 332 -17.86 20.84 -4.61
CA ASP A 332 -19.14 21.49 -4.31
C ASP A 332 -19.83 20.82 -3.11
N LEU A 333 -19.16 20.85 -1.94
CA LEU A 333 -19.66 20.28 -0.69
C LEU A 333 -20.56 21.27 0.05
N SER A 334 -21.63 20.74 0.66
CA SER A 334 -22.36 21.46 1.70
C SER A 334 -21.48 21.72 2.93
N ASP A 335 -21.82 22.73 3.74
CA ASP A 335 -21.05 23.05 4.95
C ASP A 335 -20.93 21.86 5.91
N SER A 336 -21.97 21.03 6.02
CA SER A 336 -21.94 19.82 6.86
C SER A 336 -20.96 18.76 6.31
N GLN A 337 -20.98 18.51 5.00
CA GLN A 337 -20.03 17.59 4.36
C GLN A 337 -18.59 18.09 4.46
N LEU A 338 -18.38 19.38 4.23
CA LEU A 338 -17.06 20.02 4.37
C LEU A 338 -16.56 19.98 5.82
N ALA A 339 -17.42 20.22 6.81
CA ALA A 339 -17.08 20.10 8.22
C ALA A 339 -16.64 18.66 8.56
N PHE A 340 -17.39 17.65 8.11
CA PHE A 340 -17.02 16.26 8.33
C PHE A 340 -15.67 15.91 7.68
N ARG A 341 -15.45 16.34 6.43
CA ARG A 341 -14.18 16.10 5.71
C ARG A 341 -13.00 16.84 6.34
N LEU A 342 -13.20 18.07 6.82
CA LEU A 342 -12.17 18.82 7.54
C LEU A 342 -11.81 18.16 8.87
N ASN A 343 -12.80 17.63 9.60
CA ASN A 343 -12.54 16.83 10.80
C ASN A 343 -11.74 15.58 10.44
N ALA A 344 -12.14 14.80 9.45
CA ALA A 344 -11.39 13.62 9.02
C ALA A 344 -9.94 13.96 8.57
N THR A 345 -9.77 15.06 7.85
CA THR A 345 -8.46 15.60 7.45
C THR A 345 -7.61 16.01 8.67
N THR A 346 -8.23 16.53 9.73
CA THR A 346 -7.56 16.79 11.00
C THR A 346 -6.98 15.50 11.57
N TRP A 347 -7.77 14.41 11.59
CA TRP A 347 -7.29 13.09 12.03
C TRP A 347 -6.16 12.54 11.15
N PHE A 348 -6.19 12.79 9.84
CA PHE A 348 -5.12 12.41 8.93
C PHE A 348 -3.79 13.08 9.32
N PHE A 349 -3.78 14.41 9.51
CA PHE A 349 -2.57 15.14 9.89
C PHE A 349 -2.07 14.78 11.31
N LEU A 350 -2.99 14.46 12.23
CA LEU A 350 -2.63 13.91 13.55
C LEU A 350 -1.91 12.57 13.42
N GLY A 351 -2.42 11.65 12.58
CA GLY A 351 -1.77 10.38 12.27
C GLY A 351 -0.40 10.55 11.62
N LEU A 352 -0.27 11.51 10.70
CA LEU A 352 1.01 11.83 10.06
C LEU A 352 2.03 12.40 11.06
N ASP A 353 1.62 13.19 12.05
CA ASP A 353 2.52 13.69 13.10
C ASP A 353 3.12 12.53 13.93
N VAL A 354 2.32 11.50 14.24
CA VAL A 354 2.81 10.28 14.90
C VAL A 354 3.78 9.51 13.99
N TRP A 355 3.40 9.28 12.73
CA TRP A 355 4.23 8.59 11.76
C TRP A 355 5.58 9.28 11.53
N HIS A 356 5.59 10.61 11.36
CA HIS A 356 6.82 11.38 11.19
C HIS A 356 7.76 11.23 12.38
N ALA A 357 7.24 11.16 13.60
CA ALA A 357 8.07 10.95 14.78
C ALA A 357 8.77 9.58 14.78
N VAL A 358 8.08 8.53 14.30
CA VAL A 358 8.70 7.20 14.13
C VAL A 358 9.72 7.22 13.01
N LYS A 359 9.37 7.79 11.85
CA LYS A 359 10.26 7.91 10.69
C LYS A 359 11.54 8.66 11.03
N GLU A 360 11.44 9.80 11.73
CA GLU A 360 12.59 10.60 12.15
C GLU A 360 13.48 9.89 13.17
N TYR A 361 12.91 9.02 14.00
CA TYR A 361 13.69 8.21 14.92
C TYR A 361 14.50 7.13 14.18
N MET A 362 13.84 6.42 13.24
CA MET A 362 14.46 5.31 12.51
C MET A 362 15.43 5.77 11.43
N ALA A 363 15.11 6.88 10.77
CA ALA A 363 15.91 7.48 9.71
C ALA A 363 16.04 9.00 9.93
N PRO A 364 16.89 9.44 10.88
CA PRO A 364 17.05 10.85 11.18
C PRO A 364 17.48 11.65 9.94
N PRO A 365 16.82 12.77 9.63
CA PRO A 365 17.14 13.54 8.44
C PRO A 365 18.54 14.17 8.58
N ILE A 366 19.38 13.98 7.55
CA ILE A 366 20.74 14.56 7.49
C ILE A 366 20.67 16.08 7.26
N HIS A 367 19.58 16.57 6.67
CA HIS A 367 19.33 17.99 6.39
C HIS A 367 17.94 18.41 6.89
N PRO A 368 17.73 19.69 7.24
CA PRO A 368 16.41 20.21 7.61
C PRO A 368 15.37 19.88 6.53
N SER A 369 14.20 19.37 6.93
CA SER A 369 13.11 19.07 5.99
C SER A 369 12.75 20.30 5.16
N THR A 370 12.67 20.13 3.85
CA THR A 370 12.24 21.19 2.91
C THR A 370 10.71 21.26 2.78
N HIS A 371 9.97 20.34 3.41
CA HIS A 371 8.51 20.28 3.43
C HIS A 371 7.97 20.79 4.78
N PRO A 372 6.83 21.52 4.78
CA PRO A 372 6.21 21.99 6.03
C PRO A 372 5.77 20.81 6.89
N SER A 373 5.74 21.00 8.21
CA SER A 373 5.29 19.94 9.12
C SER A 373 3.80 19.64 8.91
N SER A 374 3.37 18.43 9.29
CA SER A 374 1.95 18.05 9.27
C SER A 374 1.10 19.01 10.13
N ARG A 375 1.65 19.50 11.25
CA ARG A 375 1.01 20.50 12.11
C ARG A 375 0.82 21.84 11.39
N ASP A 376 1.86 22.34 10.71
CA ASP A 376 1.79 23.62 9.99
C ASP A 376 0.79 23.56 8.83
N ARG A 377 0.81 22.46 8.06
CA ARG A 377 -0.17 22.20 6.99
C ARG A 377 -1.60 22.20 7.53
N LEU A 378 -1.86 21.46 8.61
CA LEU A 378 -3.17 21.40 9.24
C LEU A 378 -3.65 22.79 9.72
N LEU A 379 -2.81 23.54 10.42
CA LEU A 379 -3.19 24.85 10.94
C LEU A 379 -3.50 25.84 9.81
N ARG A 380 -2.68 25.85 8.75
CA ARG A 380 -2.93 26.69 7.57
C ARG A 380 -4.20 26.28 6.83
N LEU A 381 -4.39 24.98 6.60
CA LEU A 381 -5.60 24.44 5.97
C LEU A 381 -6.87 24.86 6.72
N ARG A 382 -6.89 24.65 8.04
CA ARG A 382 -8.03 25.03 8.89
C ARG A 382 -8.31 26.52 8.83
N ASN A 383 -7.28 27.35 8.94
CA ASN A 383 -7.43 28.80 8.84
C ASN A 383 -8.03 29.21 7.47
N GLY A 384 -7.52 28.65 6.38
CA GLY A 384 -8.01 28.91 5.02
C GLY A 384 -9.48 28.51 4.84
N VAL A 385 -9.86 27.31 5.30
CA VAL A 385 -11.24 26.81 5.20
C VAL A 385 -12.20 27.63 6.05
N LEU A 386 -11.86 27.90 7.32
CA LEU A 386 -12.73 28.64 8.24
C LEU A 386 -12.84 30.14 7.88
N SER A 387 -11.85 30.68 7.16
CA SER A 387 -11.94 32.03 6.58
C SER A 387 -12.85 32.08 5.35
N ALA A 388 -12.95 30.98 4.60
CA ALA A 388 -13.76 30.89 3.39
C ALA A 388 -15.22 30.46 3.67
N ARG A 389 -15.46 29.69 4.74
CA ARG A 389 -16.74 29.05 5.04
C ARG A 389 -17.05 29.12 6.54
N ASN A 390 -18.31 29.33 6.87
CA ASN A 390 -18.79 29.34 8.26
C ASN A 390 -19.21 27.93 8.68
N LEU A 391 -18.29 27.17 9.26
CA LEU A 391 -18.51 25.77 9.64
C LEU A 391 -18.89 25.62 11.11
N ASP A 392 -19.61 24.54 11.41
CA ASP A 392 -19.94 24.16 12.78
C ASP A 392 -18.69 23.71 13.55
N LEU A 393 -18.31 24.50 14.57
CA LEU A 393 -17.16 24.24 15.43
C LEU A 393 -17.35 23.05 16.38
N GLU A 394 -18.59 22.61 16.65
CA GLU A 394 -18.82 21.37 17.40
C GLU A 394 -18.32 20.17 16.58
N THR A 395 -18.53 20.20 15.26
CA THR A 395 -18.08 19.15 14.35
C THR A 395 -16.57 19.23 14.05
N VAL A 396 -16.04 20.41 13.75
CA VAL A 396 -14.62 20.55 13.31
C VAL A 396 -13.63 20.76 14.46
N GLY A 397 -14.13 20.97 15.68
CA GLY A 397 -13.34 21.33 16.85
C GLY A 397 -12.82 22.78 16.80
N THR A 398 -12.63 23.39 17.97
CA THR A 398 -11.98 24.71 18.08
C THR A 398 -10.46 24.60 17.94
N ASP A 399 -9.78 25.73 17.76
CA ASP A 399 -8.31 25.77 17.77
C ASP A 399 -7.71 25.24 19.08
N GLU A 400 -8.43 25.42 20.20
CA GLU A 400 -8.03 24.85 21.49
C GLU A 400 -8.10 23.33 21.49
N VAL A 401 -9.18 22.74 20.94
CA VAL A 401 -9.29 21.27 20.79
C VAL A 401 -8.15 20.72 19.93
N VAL A 402 -7.78 21.40 18.85
CA VAL A 402 -6.66 20.99 17.99
C VAL A 402 -5.32 21.09 18.72
N ARG A 403 -5.08 22.15 19.48
CA ARG A 403 -3.86 22.27 20.30
C ARG A 403 -3.79 21.20 21.38
N ASN A 404 -4.89 20.93 22.07
CA ASN A 404 -4.95 19.86 23.08
C ASN A 404 -4.64 18.48 22.46
N ASN A 405 -5.09 18.23 21.22
CA ASN A 405 -4.71 17.04 20.48
C ASN A 405 -3.20 16.98 20.19
N PHE A 406 -2.58 18.09 19.79
CA PHE A 406 -1.11 18.15 19.61
C PHE A 406 -0.35 17.88 20.91
N ASP A 407 -0.77 18.45 22.03
CA ASP A 407 -0.13 18.23 23.34
C ASP A 407 -0.24 16.76 23.78
N ARG A 408 -1.40 16.14 23.53
CA ARG A 408 -1.61 14.71 23.74
C ARG A 408 -0.66 13.88 22.88
N LEU A 409 -0.55 14.19 21.59
CA LEU A 409 0.38 13.51 20.69
C LEU A 409 1.85 13.75 21.06
N ASP A 410 2.22 14.90 21.62
CA ASP A 410 3.58 15.11 22.12
C ASP A 410 3.92 14.20 23.30
N SER A 411 2.93 13.84 24.11
CA SER A 411 3.09 12.82 25.16
C SER A 411 3.24 11.42 24.57
N VAL A 412 2.44 11.08 23.55
CA VAL A 412 2.57 9.82 22.79
C VAL A 412 3.95 9.71 22.14
N LYS A 413 4.38 10.71 21.37
CA LYS A 413 5.68 10.75 20.70
C LYS A 413 6.84 10.60 21.68
N ARG A 414 6.73 11.18 22.89
CA ARG A 414 7.72 11.01 23.96
C ARG A 414 7.78 9.57 24.47
N ILE A 415 6.64 8.91 24.65
CA ILE A 415 6.59 7.49 25.02
C ILE A 415 7.19 6.64 23.90
N LEU A 416 6.82 6.89 22.65
CA LEU A 416 7.35 6.18 21.49
C LEU A 416 8.87 6.27 21.45
N ARG A 417 9.41 7.50 21.47
CA ARG A 417 10.84 7.77 21.36
C ARG A 417 11.67 7.21 22.52
N ASN A 418 11.15 7.26 23.75
CA ASN A 418 11.95 6.97 24.94
C ASN A 418 11.74 5.55 25.50
N LYS A 419 10.64 4.88 25.13
CA LYS A 419 10.28 3.58 25.72
C LYS A 419 9.99 2.50 24.70
N VAL A 420 9.28 2.84 23.62
CA VAL A 420 8.81 1.84 22.64
C VAL A 420 9.87 1.58 21.59
N LEU A 421 10.23 2.59 20.81
CA LEU A 421 11.16 2.46 19.68
C LEU A 421 12.56 1.94 20.08
N PRO A 422 13.16 2.33 21.23
CA PRO A 422 14.44 1.76 21.65
C PRO A 422 14.41 0.25 21.91
N LEU A 423 13.24 -0.32 22.19
CA LEU A 423 13.06 -1.73 22.55
C LEU A 423 12.39 -2.57 21.45
N GLN A 424 11.64 -1.92 20.55
CA GLN A 424 10.77 -2.60 19.58
C GLN A 424 11.04 -2.16 18.12
N VAL A 425 12.18 -1.53 17.82
CA VAL A 425 12.52 -1.15 16.44
C VAL A 425 12.55 -2.36 15.51
N GLU A 426 13.05 -3.50 15.98
CA GLU A 426 13.10 -4.76 15.22
C GLU A 426 11.70 -5.25 14.85
N GLU A 427 10.70 -5.02 15.71
CA GLU A 427 9.30 -5.35 15.42
C GLU A 427 8.72 -4.47 14.33
N LEU A 428 9.24 -3.27 14.09
CA LEU A 428 8.81 -2.41 12.99
C LEU A 428 9.52 -2.75 11.67
N GLU A 429 10.75 -3.25 11.72
CA GLU A 429 11.54 -3.63 10.55
C GLU A 429 11.22 -5.05 10.06
N MET A 430 10.71 -5.91 10.94
CA MET A 430 10.39 -7.30 10.60
C MET A 430 9.26 -7.37 9.58
N TYR A 431 9.58 -7.76 8.35
CA TYR A 431 8.57 -7.99 7.33
C TYR A 431 7.63 -9.14 7.73
N GLY A 432 6.31 -8.91 7.74
CA GLY A 432 5.31 -9.93 8.02
C GLY A 432 3.93 -9.36 8.35
N SER A 433 3.02 -10.24 8.77
CA SER A 433 1.69 -9.83 9.24
C SER A 433 1.70 -9.61 10.76
N MET A 434 1.21 -8.47 11.23
CA MET A 434 0.91 -8.22 12.64
C MET A 434 -0.62 -8.23 12.86
N TYR A 435 -1.06 -8.65 14.04
CA TYR A 435 -2.47 -8.85 14.35
C TYR A 435 -2.89 -8.12 15.62
N LEU A 436 -4.18 -7.85 15.72
CA LEU A 436 -4.87 -7.44 16.93
C LEU A 436 -5.16 -8.71 17.76
N PRO A 437 -4.39 -9.00 18.84
CA PRO A 437 -4.45 -10.29 19.54
C PRO A 437 -5.84 -10.63 20.09
N SER A 438 -6.60 -9.65 20.56
CA SER A 438 -7.96 -9.91 21.09
C SER A 438 -8.99 -10.16 19.99
N TYR A 439 -8.69 -9.77 18.75
CA TYR A 439 -9.62 -9.78 17.63
C TYR A 439 -9.18 -10.72 16.49
N ARG A 440 -8.08 -11.46 16.68
CA ARG A 440 -7.61 -12.51 15.77
C ARG A 440 -7.01 -13.68 16.55
N PRO A 441 -7.80 -14.72 16.88
CA PRO A 441 -7.30 -15.85 17.68
C PRO A 441 -6.36 -16.79 16.93
N LYS A 442 -6.41 -16.81 15.59
CA LYS A 442 -5.52 -17.65 14.75
C LYS A 442 -4.55 -16.78 13.97
N ILE A 443 -3.27 -16.89 14.32
CA ILE A 443 -2.15 -16.29 13.58
C ILE A 443 -1.81 -17.19 12.40
N LEU A 444 -1.79 -16.63 11.19
CA LEU A 444 -1.35 -17.35 10.00
C LEU A 444 0.17 -17.21 9.82
N ARG A 445 0.82 -18.30 9.44
CA ARG A 445 2.26 -18.40 9.20
C ARG A 445 2.53 -18.46 7.70
N ASP A 446 3.31 -17.48 7.21
CA ASP A 446 3.77 -17.46 5.82
C ASP A 446 4.49 -18.76 5.45
N ARG A 447 4.24 -19.26 4.22
CA ARG A 447 4.71 -20.56 3.72
C ARG A 447 4.26 -21.79 4.51
N ILE A 448 3.40 -21.67 5.52
CA ILE A 448 2.74 -22.80 6.19
C ILE A 448 1.24 -22.77 5.90
N ASP A 449 0.57 -21.65 6.17
CA ASP A 449 -0.87 -21.46 5.93
C ASP A 449 -1.20 -20.94 4.52
N PHE A 450 -0.20 -20.45 3.77
CA PHE A 450 -0.35 -19.90 2.41
C PHE A 450 0.40 -20.67 1.33
#